data_AF-A0AAW9QRG9-F1
#
_entry.id   AF-A0AAW9QRG9-F1
#
_cell.length_a   1.000
_cell.length_b   1.000
_cell.length_c   1.000
_cell.angle_alpha   90.00
_cell.angle_beta   90.00
_cell.angle_gamma   90.00
#
_symmetry.space_group_name_H-M   'P 1'
#
loop_
_entity.id
_entity.type
_entity.pdbx_description
1 polymer ?
#
loop_
_entity_poly.entity_id
_entity_poly.type
_entity_poly.pdbx_seq_one_letter_code
_entity_poly.pdbx_strand_id
1 'polypeptide(L)'
;MSRILTLQVSDRVYRALQQKAETTGISIVELAVNFLEERADNGSDRDNRSETEKEAARKRFRSHIGAIKGYPPGSDNESIDAGLAREYANDHEEIENP
;
A
#
# COMPACT_ATOMS: atom_id res chain seq x y z
N MET A 1 -13.03 21.15 -14.89
CA MET A 1 -12.50 22.30 -15.67
C MET A 1 -11.35 21.79 -16.52
N SER A 2 -11.29 22.09 -17.82
CA SER A 2 -10.17 21.67 -18.69
C SER A 2 -9.17 22.80 -18.92
N ARG A 3 -7.89 22.45 -19.07
CA ARG A 3 -6.78 23.37 -19.39
C ARG A 3 -5.98 22.75 -20.54
N ILE A 4 -5.46 23.59 -21.42
CA ILE A 4 -4.60 23.16 -22.53
C ILE A 4 -3.15 23.22 -22.05
N LEU A 5 -2.40 22.15 -22.31
CA LEU A 5 -0.99 22.03 -21.98
C LEU A 5 -0.21 21.70 -23.26
N THR A 6 0.90 22.40 -23.50
CA THR A 6 1.84 22.10 -24.58
C THR A 6 3.11 21.54 -23.98
N LEU A 7 3.47 20.31 -24.34
CA LEU A 7 4.62 19.60 -23.79
C LEU A 7 5.66 19.34 -24.89
N GLN A 8 6.92 19.61 -24.58
CA GLN A 8 8.04 19.10 -25.36
C GLN A 8 8.57 17.83 -24.70
N VAL A 9 8.61 16.74 -25.45
CA VAL A 9 9.13 15.45 -24.99
C VAL A 9 10.27 15.02 -25.89
N SER A 10 11.18 14.20 -25.37
CA SER A 10 12.24 13.63 -26.19
C SER A 10 11.69 12.58 -27.16
N ASP A 11 12.36 12.39 -28.30
CA ASP A 11 11.98 11.39 -29.31
C ASP A 11 11.83 9.99 -28.72
N ARG A 12 12.71 9.63 -27.77
CA ARG A 12 12.62 8.33 -27.07
C ARG A 12 11.29 8.16 -26.35
N VAL A 13 10.82 9.20 -25.66
CA VAL A 13 9.55 9.18 -24.93
C VAL A 13 8.37 9.17 -25.90
N TYR A 14 8.45 9.97 -26.96
CA TYR A 14 7.42 9.99 -27.99
C TYR A 14 7.22 8.61 -28.63
N ARG A 15 8.31 7.93 -29.02
CA ARG A 15 8.25 6.59 -29.60
C ARG A 15 7.69 5.54 -28.63
N ALA A 16 8.03 5.64 -27.34
CA ALA A 16 7.48 4.74 -26.33
C ALA A 16 5.96 4.94 -26.15
N LEU A 17 5.50 6.19 -26.15
CA LEU A 17 4.07 6.50 -26.10
C LEU A 17 3.34 6.01 -27.35
N GLN A 18 3.94 6.19 -28.52
CA GLN A 18 3.39 5.71 -29.79
C GLN A 18 3.23 4.20 -29.81
N GLN A 19 4.26 3.45 -29.41
CA GLN A 19 4.19 1.99 -29.36
C GLN A 19 3.08 1.51 -28.40
N LYS A 20 2.95 2.19 -27.25
CA LYS A 20 1.92 1.86 -26.27
C LYS A 20 0.52 2.17 -26.82
N ALA A 21 0.35 3.31 -27.49
CA ALA A 21 -0.89 3.71 -28.16
C ALA A 21 -1.36 2.67 -29.17
N GLU A 22 -0.45 2.22 -30.05
CA GLU A 22 -0.73 1.19 -31.05
C GLU A 22 -1.14 -0.14 -30.40
N THR A 23 -0.51 -0.51 -29.29
CA THR A 23 -0.80 -1.77 -28.58
C THR A 23 -2.16 -1.74 -27.88
N THR A 24 -2.53 -0.60 -27.28
CA THR A 24 -3.80 -0.46 -26.55
C THR A 24 -4.96 0.05 -27.39
N GLY A 25 -4.72 0.49 -28.64
CA GLY A 25 -5.74 1.09 -29.50
C GLY A 25 -6.24 2.46 -29.02
N ILE A 26 -5.47 3.14 -28.17
CA ILE A 26 -5.80 4.43 -27.54
C ILE A 26 -4.93 5.52 -28.17
N SER A 27 -5.42 6.76 -28.26
CA SER A 27 -4.61 7.86 -28.78
C SER A 27 -3.41 8.19 -27.88
N ILE A 28 -2.33 8.69 -28.48
CA ILE A 28 -1.13 9.13 -27.73
C ILE A 28 -1.48 10.23 -26.71
N VAL A 29 -2.40 11.14 -27.07
CA VAL A 29 -2.81 12.24 -26.20
C VAL A 29 -3.55 11.72 -24.98
N GLU A 30 -4.49 10.79 -25.18
CA GLU A 30 -5.25 10.18 -24.09
C GLU A 30 -4.36 9.35 -23.17
N LEU A 31 -3.39 8.61 -23.72
CA LEU A 31 -2.36 7.95 -22.91
C LEU A 31 -1.53 8.94 -22.09
N ALA A 32 -1.16 10.09 -22.67
CA ALA A 32 -0.40 11.11 -21.95
C ALA A 32 -1.22 11.78 -20.85
N VAL A 33 -2.50 12.06 -21.10
CA VAL A 33 -3.42 12.61 -20.08
C VAL A 33 -3.60 11.61 -18.95
N ASN A 34 -3.93 10.35 -19.25
CA ASN A 34 -4.12 9.31 -18.23
C ASN A 34 -2.84 9.13 -17.39
N PHE A 35 -1.67 9.12 -18.02
CA PHE A 35 -0.40 9.04 -17.29
C PHE A 35 -0.17 10.23 -16.36
N LEU A 36 -0.54 11.45 -16.79
CA LEU A 36 -0.41 12.65 -15.95
C LEU A 36 -1.40 12.66 -14.80
N GLU A 37 -2.65 12.22 -15.03
CA GLU A 37 -3.68 12.09 -14.00
C GLU A 37 -3.30 11.01 -12.98
N GLU A 38 -2.95 9.80 -13.43
CA GLU A 38 -2.43 8.73 -12.57
C GLU A 38 -1.24 9.20 -11.74
N ARG A 39 -0.32 9.98 -12.32
CA ARG A 39 0.85 10.46 -11.60
C ARG A 39 0.53 11.59 -10.62
N ALA A 40 -0.47 12.42 -10.91
CA ALA A 40 -0.95 13.44 -10.01
C ALA A 40 -1.65 12.80 -8.80
N ASP A 41 -2.49 11.79 -9.04
CA ASP A 41 -3.23 11.07 -8.02
C ASP A 41 -2.31 10.18 -7.17
N ASN A 42 -1.44 9.39 -7.82
CA ASN A 42 -0.43 8.55 -7.15
C ASN A 42 0.75 9.35 -6.58
N GLY A 43 0.82 10.66 -6.85
CA GLY A 43 1.75 11.57 -6.18
C GLY A 43 1.54 11.64 -4.66
N SER A 44 0.36 11.20 -4.20
CA SER A 44 0.00 11.06 -2.80
C SER A 44 0.49 9.76 -2.15
N ASP A 45 1.04 8.81 -2.91
CA ASP A 45 1.57 7.53 -2.40
C ASP A 45 3.07 7.59 -2.10
N ARG A 46 3.64 8.80 -2.08
CA ARG A 46 4.83 9.04 -1.26
C ARG A 46 4.39 8.89 0.17
N ASP A 47 4.97 7.94 0.90
CA ASP A 47 4.82 7.79 2.34
C ASP A 47 4.74 9.17 3.04
N ASN A 48 3.51 9.64 3.27
CA ASN A 48 3.18 10.98 3.76
C ASN A 48 3.48 11.12 5.25
N ARG A 49 3.94 10.03 5.88
CA ARG A 49 4.43 10.06 7.25
C ARG A 49 5.57 11.06 7.34
N SER A 50 5.45 11.94 8.32
CA SER A 50 6.53 12.77 8.83
C SER A 50 7.75 11.90 9.19
N GLU A 51 8.94 12.49 9.26
CA GLU A 51 10.15 11.74 9.62
C GLU A 51 10.02 11.11 11.02
N THR A 52 9.30 11.77 11.93
CA THR A 52 9.00 11.24 13.26
C THR A 52 8.10 10.00 13.21
N GLU A 53 7.08 9.98 12.35
CA GLU A 53 6.22 8.81 12.13
C GLU A 53 6.98 7.66 11.45
N LYS A 54 7.88 7.99 10.53
CA LYS A 54 8.78 7.00 9.89
C LYS A 54 9.74 6.40 10.91
N GLU A 55 10.34 7.20 11.78
CA GLU A 55 11.21 6.72 12.86
C GLU A 55 10.45 5.87 13.88
N ALA A 56 9.23 6.27 14.25
CA ALA A 56 8.38 5.48 15.13
C ALA A 56 8.04 4.11 14.50
N ALA A 57 7.70 4.08 13.21
CA ALA A 57 7.45 2.83 12.49
C ALA A 57 8.70 1.95 12.41
N ARG A 58 9.87 2.52 12.10
CA ARG A 58 11.17 1.80 12.10
C ARG A 58 11.51 1.25 13.49
N LYS A 59 11.18 1.98 14.56
CA LYS A 59 11.39 1.54 15.95
C LYS A 59 10.50 0.34 16.29
N ARG A 60 9.21 0.41 15.97
CA ARG A 60 8.25 -0.71 16.15
C ARG A 60 8.68 -1.93 15.36
N PHE A 61 9.05 -1.75 14.10
CA PHE A 61 9.53 -2.85 13.25
C PHE A 61 10.78 -3.51 13.84
N ARG A 62 11.81 -2.74 14.22
CA ARG A 62 13.03 -3.28 14.83
C ARG A 62 12.78 -3.97 16.18
N SER A 63 11.84 -3.49 16.98
CA SER A 63 11.46 -4.18 18.23
C SER A 63 10.84 -5.55 18.01
N HIS A 64 10.32 -5.81 16.80
CA HIS A 64 9.69 -7.08 16.43
C HIS A 64 10.62 -8.03 15.66
N ILE A 65 11.73 -7.52 15.09
CA ILE A 65 12.74 -8.35 14.43
C ILE A 65 13.39 -9.27 15.47
N GLY A 66 13.21 -10.59 15.31
CA GLY A 66 13.77 -11.60 16.22
C GLY A 66 13.02 -11.74 17.54
N ALA A 67 11.92 -11.03 17.75
CA ALA A 67 11.05 -11.18 18.93
C ALA A 67 10.21 -12.47 18.86
N ILE A 68 9.93 -12.96 17.65
CA ILE A 68 9.29 -14.27 17.43
C ILE A 68 10.36 -15.35 17.57
N LYS A 69 10.49 -15.92 18.78
CA LYS A 69 11.23 -17.17 19.01
C LYS A 69 10.22 -18.32 19.02
N GLY A 70 10.24 -19.15 17.99
CA GLY A 70 9.37 -20.33 17.88
C GLY A 70 8.67 -20.45 16.54
N TYR A 71 7.52 -21.12 16.51
CA TYR A 71 6.69 -21.29 15.32
C TYR A 71 6.19 -19.92 14.84
N PRO A 72 6.49 -19.50 13.60
CA PRO A 72 5.88 -18.29 13.04
C PRO A 72 4.36 -18.51 13.06
N PRO A 73 3.55 -17.55 13.53
CA PRO A 73 2.12 -17.65 13.32
C PRO A 73 1.92 -17.77 11.80
N GLY A 74 1.46 -18.96 11.38
CA GLY A 74 1.08 -19.18 9.99
C GLY A 74 -0.07 -18.24 9.63
N SER A 75 -0.32 -18.03 8.35
CA SER A 75 -1.52 -17.32 7.89
C SER A 75 -2.79 -18.19 8.01
N ASP A 76 -2.77 -19.20 8.87
CA ASP A 76 -3.88 -20.12 9.10
C ASP A 76 -4.84 -19.47 10.11
N ASN A 77 -5.82 -18.77 9.55
CA ASN A 77 -6.81 -18.03 10.31
C ASN A 77 -7.58 -18.93 11.29
N GLU A 78 -7.80 -20.21 10.98
CA GLU A 78 -8.54 -21.13 11.87
C GLU A 78 -7.78 -21.36 13.18
N SER A 79 -6.47 -21.56 13.11
CA SER A 79 -5.61 -21.71 14.29
C SER A 79 -5.49 -20.43 15.13
N ILE A 80 -5.51 -19.27 14.46
CA ILE A 80 -5.50 -17.94 15.09
C ILE A 80 -6.80 -17.70 15.83
N ASP A 81 -7.95 -17.95 15.18
CA ASP A 81 -9.28 -17.78 15.76
C ASP A 81 -9.49 -18.71 16.95
N ALA A 82 -9.02 -19.95 16.88
CA ALA A 82 -9.06 -20.90 18.00
C ALA A 82 -8.17 -20.46 19.18
N GLY A 83 -6.99 -19.90 18.91
CA GLY A 83 -6.12 -19.30 19.93
C GLY A 83 -6.78 -18.10 20.60
N LEU A 84 -7.36 -17.20 19.81
CA LEU A 84 -8.04 -16.00 20.27
C LEU A 84 -9.26 -16.35 21.13
N ALA A 85 -10.09 -17.30 20.69
CA ALA A 85 -11.24 -17.77 21.44
C ALA A 85 -10.84 -18.36 22.81
N ARG A 86 -9.71 -19.06 22.88
CA ARG A 86 -9.19 -19.63 24.13
C ARG A 86 -8.64 -18.57 25.08
N GLU A 87 -7.95 -17.55 24.56
CA GLU A 87 -7.45 -16.42 25.35
C GLU A 87 -8.62 -15.61 25.94
N TYR A 88 -9.62 -15.29 25.14
CA TYR A 88 -10.81 -14.56 25.59
C TYR A 88 -11.76 -15.38 26.46
N ALA A 89 -11.74 -16.72 26.37
CA ALA A 89 -12.53 -17.58 27.25
C ALA A 89 -11.92 -17.70 28.67
N ASN A 90 -10.62 -17.43 28.85
CA ASN A 90 -9.94 -17.54 30.14
C ASN A 90 -10.10 -16.28 31.02
N ASP A 91 -10.46 -15.13 30.45
CA ASP A 91 -10.59 -13.84 31.18
C ASP A 91 -12.05 -13.49 31.55
N HIS A 92 -13.00 -14.42 31.35
CA HIS A 92 -14.38 -14.30 31.81
C HIS A 92 -14.75 -15.41 32.81
N GLU A 93 -14.00 -15.51 33.91
CA GLU A 93 -14.66 -15.88 35.16
C GLU A 93 -15.51 -14.68 35.57
N GLU A 94 -16.81 -14.74 35.26
CA GLU A 94 -17.82 -13.94 35.95
C GLU A 94 -17.57 -14.07 37.45
N ILE A 95 -17.12 -12.98 38.08
CA ILE A 95 -17.24 -12.84 39.53
C ILE A 95 -18.73 -12.65 39.79
N GLU A 96 -19.50 -13.74 39.80
CA GLU A 96 -20.79 -13.81 40.46
C GLU A 96 -20.54 -13.56 41.95
N ASN A 97 -20.75 -12.31 42.38
CA ASN A 97 -20.79 -11.97 43.79
C ASN A 97 -22.15 -12.44 44.36
N PRO A 98 -22.16 -13.25 45.44
CA PRO A 98 -23.38 -13.57 46.19
C PRO A 98 -23.90 -12.38 47.02
#